data_AF-E4YT41-F1
#
_entry.id   AF-E4YT41-F1
#
_cell.length_a   1.000
_cell.length_b   1.000
_cell.length_c   1.000
_cell.angle_alpha   90.00
_cell.angle_beta   90.00
_cell.angle_gamma   90.00
#
_symmetry.space_group_name_H-M   'P 1'
#
loop_
_entity.id
_entity.type
_entity.pdbx_description
1 polymer ?
#
loop_
_entity_poly.entity_id
_entity_poly.type
_entity_poly.pdbx_seq_one_letter_code
_entity_poly.pdbx_strand_id
1 'polypeptide(L)'
;MPPESLDDYKGENLTQSRDVWACGVVMYYVTYMRHPFLENSKMKTNLNIYEVRIHEPTNPFQKTDSLIAACLKKDPNERVQNACLLAEHRNIRDLICQLEPGILPRQLSFDESYESCLKLRTQKMKTEREISAMERKADLELQRIYPGEDKDELKLKGIGFYFGDDAHSSRQHFQNQSDLTKIASAIENGMKHFNLKFYFQDDINFECGNWTFKSPGSQLDDDEYTSWKLSIKNTDRRLRYIAIGENIDPTTGEVIARSGIIKSRTVNEEEYVETTFIGPTGYIRWNVFLTFL
;
A
#
# COMPACT_ATOMS: atom_id res chain seq x y z
N MET A 1 -22.67 27.79 -6.86
CA MET A 1 -22.59 28.32 -8.25
C MET A 1 -21.49 29.38 -8.30
N PRO A 2 -20.73 29.47 -9.39
CA PRO A 2 -19.72 30.50 -9.58
C PRO A 2 -20.33 31.84 -10.06
N PRO A 3 -19.57 32.97 -9.99
CA PRO A 3 -20.06 34.32 -10.30
C PRO A 3 -20.65 34.46 -11.71
N GLU A 4 -19.98 33.88 -12.71
CA GLU A 4 -20.40 33.90 -14.12
C GLU A 4 -21.72 33.17 -14.39
N SER A 5 -22.24 32.41 -13.41
CA SER A 5 -23.57 31.78 -13.50
C SER A 5 -24.70 32.68 -13.02
N LEU A 6 -24.38 33.84 -12.45
CA LEU A 6 -25.36 34.81 -11.98
C LEU A 6 -25.71 35.83 -13.06
N ASP A 7 -24.87 35.96 -14.09
CA ASP A 7 -25.16 36.78 -15.26
C ASP A 7 -26.09 36.00 -16.20
N ASP A 8 -27.28 36.54 -16.48
CA ASP A 8 -28.37 35.94 -17.29
C ASP A 8 -28.03 35.81 -18.79
N TYR A 9 -26.91 35.16 -19.14
CA TYR A 9 -26.54 34.92 -20.52
C TYR A 9 -26.98 33.53 -21.01
N LYS A 10 -27.80 33.55 -22.05
CA LYS A 10 -28.29 32.40 -22.82
C LYS A 10 -27.12 31.50 -23.24
N GLY A 11 -27.02 30.36 -22.57
CA GLY A 11 -26.05 29.30 -22.87
C GLY A 11 -25.23 28.96 -21.62
N GLU A 12 -25.68 27.95 -20.87
CA GLU A 12 -24.86 27.35 -19.82
C GLU A 12 -23.63 26.68 -20.48
N ASN A 13 -22.53 27.43 -20.60
CA ASN A 13 -21.26 26.85 -20.98
C ASN A 13 -20.67 26.12 -19.78
N LEU A 14 -20.90 24.81 -19.74
CA LEU A 14 -20.24 23.91 -18.80
C LEU A 14 -18.73 23.94 -19.10
N THR A 15 -17.96 24.48 -18.15
CA THR A 15 -16.52 24.69 -18.28
C THR A 15 -15.81 24.14 -17.05
N GLN A 16 -14.58 23.66 -17.25
CA GLN A 16 -13.73 23.12 -16.18
C GLN A 16 -13.50 24.13 -15.04
N SER A 17 -13.50 25.43 -15.35
CA SER A 17 -13.36 26.50 -14.37
C SER A 17 -14.52 26.56 -13.36
N ARG A 18 -15.71 26.02 -13.69
CA ARG A 18 -16.85 25.91 -12.76
C ARG A 18 -16.63 24.80 -11.75
N ASP A 19 -16.05 23.68 -12.18
CA ASP A 19 -15.68 22.57 -11.31
C ASP A 19 -14.58 23.00 -10.34
N VAL A 20 -13.59 23.75 -10.84
CA VAL A 20 -12.54 24.35 -10.01
C VAL A 20 -13.13 25.27 -8.93
N TRP A 21 -14.10 26.12 -9.29
CA TRP A 21 -14.81 26.92 -8.29
C TRP A 21 -15.51 26.05 -7.25
N ALA A 22 -16.22 25.00 -7.68
CA ALA A 22 -16.88 24.06 -6.78
C ALA A 22 -15.88 23.36 -5.84
N CYS A 23 -14.71 22.95 -6.36
CA CYS A 23 -13.61 22.43 -5.54
C CYS A 23 -13.17 23.45 -4.47
N GLY A 24 -13.01 24.72 -4.83
CA GLY A 24 -12.70 25.80 -3.88
C GLY A 24 -13.74 25.93 -2.77
N VAL A 25 -15.03 25.85 -3.12
CA VAL A 25 -16.14 25.89 -2.16
C VAL A 25 -16.10 24.69 -1.21
N VAL A 26 -15.89 23.49 -1.74
CA VAL A 26 -15.81 22.25 -0.95
C VAL A 26 -14.59 22.27 -0.03
N MET A 27 -13.42 22.68 -0.54
CA MET A 27 -12.20 22.81 0.26
C MET A 27 -12.39 23.79 1.43
N TYR A 28 -12.98 24.96 1.17
CA TYR A 28 -13.31 25.92 2.22
C TYR A 28 -14.27 25.28 3.25
N TYR A 29 -15.34 24.62 2.79
CA TYR A 29 -16.33 24.02 3.67
C TYR A 29 -15.72 22.94 4.57
N VAL A 30 -14.93 22.03 4.03
CA VAL A 30 -14.28 20.95 4.81
C VAL A 30 -13.27 21.53 5.80
N THR A 31 -12.54 22.58 5.42
CA THR A 31 -11.50 23.18 6.26
C THR A 31 -12.09 23.94 7.45
N TYR A 32 -13.10 24.78 7.20
CA TYR A 32 -13.64 25.69 8.22
C TYR A 32 -15.02 25.30 8.73
N MET A 33 -15.56 24.15 8.29
CA MET A 33 -16.90 23.64 8.62
C MET A 33 -18.01 24.66 8.39
N ARG A 34 -17.85 25.52 7.37
CA ARG A 34 -18.76 26.61 7.03
C ARG A 34 -18.73 26.87 5.52
N HIS A 35 -19.88 27.15 4.91
CA HIS A 35 -19.92 27.50 3.49
C HIS A 35 -19.36 28.92 3.25
N PRO A 36 -18.47 29.14 2.26
CA PRO A 36 -17.72 30.40 2.10
C PRO A 36 -18.60 31.63 1.84
N PHE A 37 -19.75 31.45 1.18
CA PHE A 37 -20.60 32.58 0.74
C PHE A 37 -22.01 32.58 1.34
N LEU A 38 -22.40 31.52 2.08
CA LEU A 38 -23.81 31.31 2.43
C LEU A 38 -24.24 32.30 3.50
N GLU A 39 -25.42 32.86 3.31
CA GLU A 39 -26.07 33.84 4.18
C GLU A 39 -27.56 33.52 4.32
N ASN A 40 -28.22 34.13 5.30
CA ASN A 40 -29.65 33.91 5.57
C ASN A 40 -30.57 34.36 4.42
N SER A 41 -30.08 35.20 3.50
CA SER A 41 -30.81 35.66 2.33
C SER A 41 -30.12 35.18 1.05
N LYS A 42 -30.92 34.69 0.09
CA LYS A 42 -30.47 34.34 -1.26
C LYS A 42 -29.80 35.52 -1.96
N MET A 43 -30.37 36.72 -1.82
CA MET A 43 -29.81 37.94 -2.43
C MET A 43 -28.42 38.24 -1.87
N LYS A 44 -28.25 38.15 -0.55
CA LYS A 44 -26.95 38.39 0.11
C LYS A 44 -25.92 37.32 -0.26
N THR A 45 -26.34 36.05 -0.35
CA THR A 45 -25.50 34.95 -0.83
C THR A 45 -25.02 35.20 -2.26
N ASN A 46 -25.91 35.61 -3.16
CA ASN A 46 -25.57 35.91 -4.55
C ASN A 46 -24.62 37.11 -4.66
N LEU A 47 -24.83 38.17 -3.87
CA LEU A 47 -23.92 39.31 -3.80
C LEU A 47 -22.52 38.88 -3.33
N ASN A 48 -22.44 38.07 -2.27
CA ASN A 48 -21.17 37.52 -1.79
C ASN A 48 -20.45 36.69 -2.85
N ILE A 49 -21.18 35.86 -3.62
CA ILE A 49 -20.60 35.12 -4.75
C ILE A 49 -20.09 36.08 -5.81
N TYR A 50 -20.91 37.04 -6.25
CA TYR A 50 -20.58 37.98 -7.32
C TYR A 50 -19.36 38.86 -7.01
N GLU A 51 -19.21 39.26 -5.75
CA GLU A 51 -18.08 40.07 -5.26
C GLU A 51 -16.93 39.21 -4.70
N VAL A 52 -17.10 37.88 -4.66
CA VAL A 52 -16.17 36.91 -4.05
C VAL A 52 -15.83 37.29 -2.60
N ARG A 53 -16.83 37.73 -1.84
CA ARG A 53 -16.73 38.01 -0.40
C ARG A 53 -16.88 36.71 0.39
N ILE A 54 -15.75 36.05 0.62
CA ILE A 54 -15.68 34.87 1.48
C ILE A 54 -15.78 35.27 2.96
N HIS A 55 -16.42 34.45 3.77
CA HIS A 55 -16.40 34.59 5.22
C HIS A 55 -14.96 34.49 5.75
N GLU A 56 -14.69 35.14 6.88
CA GLU A 56 -13.38 35.00 7.52
C GLU A 56 -13.20 33.59 8.10
N PRO A 57 -12.01 32.98 7.95
CA PRO A 57 -11.67 31.71 8.57
C PRO A 57 -11.82 31.77 10.09
N THR A 58 -12.61 30.86 10.66
CA THR A 58 -12.74 30.71 12.12
C THR A 58 -11.61 29.87 12.73
N ASN A 59 -10.85 29.13 11.91
CA ASN A 59 -9.72 28.31 12.32
C ASN A 59 -8.60 28.39 11.27
N PRO A 60 -7.38 28.84 11.61
CA PRO A 60 -6.31 29.03 10.64
C PRO A 60 -5.60 27.71 10.33
N PHE A 61 -6.24 26.79 9.60
CA PHE A 61 -5.51 25.74 8.89
C PHE A 61 -4.85 26.32 7.62
N GLN A 62 -3.84 27.15 7.85
CA GLN A 62 -3.19 28.03 6.85
C GLN A 62 -2.63 27.30 5.62
N LYS A 63 -2.46 25.97 5.70
CA LYS A 63 -1.97 25.13 4.60
C LYS A 63 -3.01 25.02 3.45
N THR A 64 -4.26 25.44 3.60
CA THR A 64 -5.26 25.33 2.51
C THR A 64 -5.71 26.67 1.92
N ASP A 65 -5.47 27.79 2.60
CA ASP A 65 -5.93 29.12 2.21
C ASP A 65 -5.48 29.49 0.78
N SER A 66 -4.21 29.21 0.47
CA SER A 66 -3.63 29.46 -0.87
C SER A 66 -4.27 28.61 -1.98
N LEU A 67 -4.68 27.37 -1.69
CA LEU A 67 -5.41 26.51 -2.64
C LEU A 67 -6.81 27.02 -2.89
N ILE A 68 -7.51 27.38 -1.80
CA ILE A 68 -8.85 27.95 -1.84
C ILE A 68 -8.84 29.24 -2.66
N ALA A 69 -7.87 30.13 -2.40
CA ALA A 69 -7.70 31.38 -3.13
C ALA A 69 -7.38 31.20 -4.63
N ALA A 70 -6.66 30.13 -4.99
CA ALA A 70 -6.39 29.78 -6.40
C ALA A 70 -7.64 29.28 -7.14
N CYS A 71 -8.62 28.72 -6.42
CA CYS A 71 -9.86 28.21 -6.98
C CYS A 71 -10.98 29.27 -7.01
N LEU A 72 -11.07 30.11 -5.98
CA LEU A 72 -12.13 31.10 -5.80
C LEU A 72 -11.72 32.46 -6.39
N LYS A 73 -11.39 32.51 -7.68
CA LYS A 73 -11.19 33.76 -8.43
C LYS A 73 -12.46 34.18 -9.16
N LYS A 74 -12.72 35.49 -9.21
CA LYS A 74 -13.89 36.05 -9.89
C LYS A 74 -13.83 35.73 -11.39
N ASP A 75 -12.72 36.08 -12.04
CA ASP A 75 -12.48 35.73 -13.44
C ASP A 75 -12.18 34.23 -13.57
N PRO A 76 -12.96 33.46 -14.37
CA PRO A 76 -12.69 32.06 -14.63
C PRO A 76 -11.30 31.77 -15.19
N ASN A 77 -10.70 32.71 -15.93
CA ASN A 77 -9.37 32.54 -16.54
C ASN A 77 -8.23 32.71 -15.53
N GLU A 78 -8.49 33.37 -14.40
CA GLU A 78 -7.53 33.52 -13.31
C GLU A 78 -7.53 32.33 -12.34
N ARG A 79 -8.54 31.45 -12.43
CA ARG A 79 -8.59 30.22 -11.63
C ARG A 79 -7.51 29.25 -12.10
N VAL A 80 -7.11 28.33 -11.23
CA VAL A 80 -6.33 27.17 -11.66
C VAL A 80 -7.07 26.43 -12.78
N GLN A 81 -6.39 26.11 -13.88
CA GLN A 81 -7.09 25.68 -15.09
C GLN A 81 -7.62 24.24 -15.02
N ASN A 82 -6.98 23.38 -14.22
CA ASN A 82 -7.38 21.98 -14.09
C ASN A 82 -6.78 21.35 -12.82
N ALA A 83 -7.24 20.13 -12.52
CA ALA A 83 -6.78 19.34 -11.38
C ALA A 83 -5.28 18.99 -11.44
N CYS A 84 -4.69 18.84 -12.63
CA CYS A 84 -3.25 18.55 -12.76
C CYS A 84 -2.40 19.72 -12.22
N LEU A 85 -2.74 20.96 -12.58
CA LEU A 85 -2.05 22.14 -12.05
C LEU A 85 -2.30 22.34 -10.55
N LEU A 86 -3.48 21.96 -10.05
CA LEU A 86 -3.79 22.02 -8.63
C LEU A 86 -2.97 20.98 -7.84
N ALA A 87 -2.74 19.79 -8.41
CA ALA A 87 -1.91 18.73 -7.81
C ALA A 87 -0.45 19.16 -7.62
N GLU A 88 0.06 20.07 -8.45
CA GLU A 88 1.42 20.61 -8.33
C GLU A 88 1.56 21.67 -7.23
N HIS A 89 0.46 22.12 -6.63
CA HIS A 89 0.51 23.10 -5.56
C HIS A 89 1.23 22.51 -4.33
N ARG A 90 2.19 23.25 -3.76
CA ARG A 90 3.08 22.77 -2.68
C ARG A 90 2.36 22.09 -1.51
N ASN A 91 1.16 22.55 -1.16
CA ASN A 91 0.38 22.02 -0.03
C ASN A 91 -0.36 20.70 -0.34
N ILE A 92 -0.48 20.32 -1.62
CA ILE A 92 -1.10 19.07 -2.07
C ILE A 92 -0.04 18.10 -2.61
N ARG A 93 0.93 18.61 -3.37
CA ARG A 93 1.94 17.82 -4.06
C ARG A 93 2.67 16.86 -3.11
N ASP A 94 3.04 17.36 -1.94
CA ASP A 94 3.79 16.59 -0.94
C ASP A 94 2.89 15.48 -0.33
N LEU A 95 1.60 15.76 -0.14
CA LEU A 95 0.61 14.77 0.30
C LEU A 95 0.34 13.71 -0.77
N ILE A 96 0.22 14.11 -2.04
CA ILE A 96 0.06 13.16 -3.15
C ILE A 96 1.28 12.22 -3.22
N CYS A 97 2.49 12.77 -3.09
CA CYS A 97 3.72 11.98 -3.08
C CYS A 97 3.81 11.01 -1.89
N GLN A 98 3.14 11.31 -0.77
CA GLN A 98 3.01 10.37 0.35
C GLN A 98 1.92 9.31 0.10
N LEU A 99 0.82 9.67 -0.57
CA LEU A 99 -0.27 8.72 -0.89
C LEU A 99 0.12 7.71 -1.99
N GLU A 100 0.87 8.12 -3.01
CA GLU A 100 1.33 7.24 -4.10
C GLU A 100 2.05 5.96 -3.63
N PRO A 101 2.95 5.99 -2.62
CA PRO A 101 3.54 4.79 -2.06
C PRO A 101 2.60 4.00 -1.13
N GLY A 102 1.33 4.39 -0.98
CA GLY A 102 0.31 3.67 -0.21
C GLY A 102 0.26 4.05 1.27
N ILE A 103 0.83 5.20 1.66
CA ILE A 103 0.68 5.72 3.03
C ILE A 103 -0.80 6.01 3.25
N LEU A 104 -1.36 5.49 4.33
CA LEU A 104 -2.77 5.70 4.64
C LEU A 104 -3.02 7.18 5.00
N PRO A 105 -4.20 7.75 4.71
CA PRO A 105 -4.49 9.15 5.03
C PRO A 105 -4.23 9.55 6.50
N ARG A 106 -4.41 8.60 7.44
CA ARG A 106 -4.14 8.81 8.88
C ARG A 106 -2.66 8.91 9.26
N GLN A 107 -1.76 8.54 8.34
CA GLN A 107 -0.30 8.52 8.52
C GLN A 107 0.39 9.67 7.77
N LEU A 108 -0.38 10.55 7.11
CA LEU A 108 0.17 11.67 6.37
C LEU A 108 0.86 12.66 7.31
N SER A 109 2.10 13.02 6.96
CA SER A 109 2.85 14.07 7.62
C SER A 109 2.71 15.37 6.84
N PHE A 110 2.21 16.42 7.49
CA PHE A 110 2.08 17.72 6.86
C PHE A 110 3.39 18.53 6.91
N ASP A 111 4.41 18.06 7.62
CA ASP A 111 5.66 18.79 7.86
C ASP A 111 6.85 18.22 7.06
N GLU A 112 6.64 17.15 6.30
CA GLU A 112 7.67 16.59 5.42
C GLU A 112 7.85 17.40 4.14
N SER A 113 9.11 17.54 3.72
CA SER A 113 9.43 18.20 2.46
C SER A 113 9.16 17.28 1.25
N TYR A 114 8.77 17.88 0.13
CA TYR A 114 8.71 17.22 -1.18
C TYR A 114 9.90 16.32 -1.48
N GLU A 115 11.12 16.77 -1.18
CA GLU A 115 12.36 16.03 -1.48
C GLU A 115 12.50 14.76 -0.62
N SER A 116 12.05 14.81 0.64
CA SER A 116 11.95 13.62 1.50
C SER A 116 10.94 12.61 0.93
N CYS A 117 9.77 13.09 0.51
CA CYS A 117 8.72 12.25 -0.09
C CYS A 117 9.21 11.58 -1.39
N LEU A 118 9.92 12.31 -2.24
CA LEU A 118 10.52 11.78 -3.47
C LEU A 118 11.56 10.69 -3.21
N LYS A 119 12.37 10.82 -2.16
CA LYS A 119 13.34 9.79 -1.77
C LYS A 119 12.63 8.48 -1.38
N LEU A 120 11.58 8.58 -0.57
CA LEU A 120 10.74 7.43 -0.19
C LEU A 120 10.12 6.76 -1.42
N ARG A 121 9.51 7.54 -2.32
CA ARG A 121 8.94 7.03 -3.58
C ARG A 121 9.98 6.33 -4.45
N THR A 122 11.17 6.93 -4.60
CA THR A 122 12.26 6.36 -5.40
C THR A 122 12.77 5.05 -4.80
N GLN A 123 12.92 5.00 -3.48
CA GLN A 123 13.32 3.79 -2.77
C GLN A 123 12.28 2.68 -2.95
N LYS A 124 10.97 2.99 -2.83
CA LYS A 124 9.90 2.02 -3.07
C LYS A 124 9.92 1.47 -4.50
N MET A 125 10.00 2.34 -5.50
CA MET A 125 10.07 1.91 -6.92
C MET A 125 11.29 1.02 -7.20
N LYS A 126 12.43 1.33 -6.55
CA LYS A 126 13.63 0.48 -6.65
C LYS A 126 13.35 -0.91 -6.07
N THR A 127 12.79 -0.98 -4.88
CA THR A 127 12.41 -2.25 -4.23
C THR A 127 11.41 -3.04 -5.07
N GLU A 128 10.40 -2.40 -5.64
CA GLU A 128 9.40 -3.04 -6.52
C GLU A 128 10.06 -3.63 -7.78
N ARG A 129 10.99 -2.92 -8.41
CA ARG A 129 11.74 -3.43 -9.56
C ARG A 129 12.62 -4.63 -9.19
N GLU A 130 13.28 -4.57 -8.04
CA GLU A 130 14.07 -5.69 -7.52
C GLU A 130 13.18 -6.92 -7.27
N ILE A 131 11.99 -6.72 -6.68
CA ILE A 131 10.99 -7.78 -6.49
C ILE A 131 10.57 -8.37 -7.83
N SER A 132 10.12 -7.58 -8.81
CA SER A 132 9.68 -8.11 -10.10
C SER A 132 10.80 -8.84 -10.87
N ALA A 133 12.05 -8.39 -10.74
CA ALA A 133 13.19 -9.11 -11.32
C ALA A 133 13.41 -10.47 -10.63
N MET A 134 13.25 -10.51 -9.31
CA MET A 134 13.28 -11.74 -8.51
C MET A 134 12.15 -12.71 -8.90
N GLU A 135 10.93 -12.22 -9.11
CA GLU A 135 9.80 -13.06 -9.56
C GLU A 135 10.09 -13.76 -10.89
N ARG A 136 10.53 -12.99 -11.89
CA ARG A 136 10.85 -13.54 -13.21
C ARG A 136 11.93 -14.61 -13.14
N LYS A 137 12.94 -14.40 -12.28
CA LYS A 137 14.01 -15.37 -12.10
C LYS A 137 13.50 -16.66 -11.44
N ALA A 138 12.66 -16.54 -10.42
CA ALA A 138 12.05 -17.70 -9.76
C ALA A 138 11.12 -18.47 -10.71
N ASP A 139 10.37 -17.77 -11.56
CA ASP A 139 9.49 -18.39 -12.55
C ASP A 139 10.25 -19.21 -13.60
N LEU A 140 11.44 -18.76 -13.99
CA LEU A 140 12.32 -19.52 -14.89
C LEU A 140 12.93 -20.75 -14.18
N GLU A 141 13.28 -20.61 -12.90
CA GLU A 141 13.82 -21.71 -12.09
C GLU A 141 12.78 -22.81 -11.86
N LEU A 142 11.54 -22.43 -11.53
CA LEU A 142 10.42 -23.34 -11.36
C LEU A 142 10.18 -24.20 -12.61
N GLN A 143 10.17 -23.54 -13.77
CA GLN A 143 9.99 -24.18 -15.08
C GLN A 143 11.10 -25.19 -15.40
N ARG A 144 12.31 -24.96 -14.90
CA ARG A 144 13.46 -25.86 -15.07
C ARG A 144 13.36 -27.09 -14.17
N ILE A 145 12.88 -26.93 -12.93
CA ILE A 145 12.79 -28.02 -11.96
C ILE A 145 11.59 -28.93 -12.27
N TYR A 146 10.48 -28.35 -12.72
CA TYR A 146 9.25 -29.07 -13.04
C TYR A 146 8.86 -28.89 -14.52
N PRO A 147 9.61 -29.49 -15.46
CA PRO A 147 9.28 -29.40 -16.87
C PRO A 147 7.95 -30.12 -17.16
N GLY A 148 6.95 -29.37 -17.61
CA GLY A 148 5.64 -29.91 -18.01
C GLY A 148 4.53 -29.79 -16.98
N GLU A 149 4.82 -29.32 -15.76
CA GLU A 149 3.78 -28.91 -14.81
C GLU A 149 3.36 -27.45 -15.05
N ASP A 150 2.08 -27.16 -14.78
CA ASP A 150 1.56 -25.80 -14.85
C ASP A 150 2.15 -24.96 -13.70
N LYS A 151 2.78 -23.83 -14.05
CA LYS A 151 3.39 -22.92 -13.07
C LYS A 151 2.37 -22.36 -12.10
N ASP A 152 1.16 -22.06 -12.58
CA ASP A 152 0.14 -21.47 -11.73
C ASP A 152 -0.35 -22.53 -10.73
N GLU A 153 -0.44 -23.79 -11.15
CA GLU A 153 -0.73 -24.91 -10.25
C GLU A 153 0.37 -25.13 -9.19
N LEU A 154 1.65 -25.03 -9.57
CA LEU A 154 2.78 -25.10 -8.64
C LEU A 154 2.78 -23.92 -7.65
N LYS A 155 2.52 -22.70 -8.13
CA LYS A 155 2.40 -21.49 -7.30
C LYS A 155 1.21 -21.57 -6.33
N LEU A 156 0.12 -22.20 -6.75
CA LEU A 156 -1.03 -22.50 -5.90
C LEU A 156 -0.68 -23.50 -4.79
N LYS A 157 0.25 -24.42 -5.04
CA LYS A 157 0.80 -25.36 -4.04
C LYS A 157 1.92 -24.75 -3.16
N GLY A 158 2.22 -23.46 -3.29
CA GLY A 158 3.28 -22.77 -2.53
C GLY A 158 4.70 -22.96 -3.08
N ILE A 159 4.84 -23.65 -4.22
CA ILE A 159 6.13 -23.89 -4.88
C ILE A 159 6.41 -22.75 -5.86
N GLY A 160 7.58 -22.12 -5.73
CA GLY A 160 7.95 -20.92 -6.50
C GLY A 160 7.56 -19.60 -5.82
N PHE A 161 7.62 -18.51 -6.57
CA PHE A 161 7.50 -17.13 -6.07
C PHE A 161 6.23 -16.48 -6.61
N TYR A 162 5.47 -15.72 -5.79
CA TYR A 162 4.11 -15.29 -6.14
C TYR A 162 3.75 -13.95 -5.51
N PHE A 163 3.66 -12.90 -6.34
CA PHE A 163 3.03 -11.62 -5.99
C PHE A 163 1.74 -11.47 -6.80
N GLY A 164 0.68 -12.16 -6.39
CA GLY A 164 -0.64 -12.01 -7.00
C GLY A 164 -1.75 -11.90 -5.96
N ASP A 165 -2.95 -11.61 -6.48
CA ASP A 165 -4.22 -11.66 -5.75
C ASP A 165 -4.44 -13.09 -5.22
N ASP A 166 -4.52 -13.21 -3.90
CA ASP A 166 -4.63 -14.50 -3.20
C ASP A 166 -6.09 -14.91 -2.92
N ALA A 167 -7.10 -14.18 -3.39
CA ALA A 167 -8.53 -14.33 -3.03
C ALA A 167 -9.10 -15.69 -3.43
N HIS A 168 -8.57 -16.22 -4.53
CA HIS A 168 -8.98 -17.48 -5.14
C HIS A 168 -7.86 -18.51 -5.17
N SER A 169 -6.73 -18.22 -4.51
CA SER A 169 -5.70 -19.24 -4.36
C SER A 169 -6.28 -20.41 -3.58
N SER A 170 -6.28 -21.61 -4.15
CA SER A 170 -6.64 -22.87 -3.49
C SER A 170 -5.68 -23.25 -2.34
N ARG A 171 -4.84 -22.29 -1.90
CA ARG A 171 -4.08 -22.29 -0.66
C ARG A 171 -5.09 -22.27 0.49
N GLN A 172 -5.75 -23.41 0.70
CA GLN A 172 -6.17 -23.76 2.04
C GLN A 172 -4.96 -23.54 2.95
N HIS A 173 -5.19 -23.07 4.17
CA HIS A 173 -4.17 -23.00 5.22
C HIS A 173 -3.28 -24.25 5.14
N PHE A 174 -1.95 -24.17 5.32
CA PHE A 174 -1.08 -25.36 5.28
C PHE A 174 -1.56 -26.38 6.33
N GLN A 175 -2.50 -27.25 5.96
CA GLN A 175 -3.11 -28.25 6.84
C GLN A 175 -2.36 -29.58 6.75
N ASN A 176 -1.34 -29.67 5.90
CA ASN A 176 -0.81 -30.94 5.43
C ASN A 176 0.72 -30.88 5.35
N GLN A 177 1.40 -31.68 6.19
CA GLN A 177 2.86 -31.94 6.09
C GLN A 177 3.33 -32.26 4.65
N SER A 178 2.43 -32.78 3.80
CA SER A 178 2.70 -33.09 2.39
C SER A 178 3.22 -31.89 1.59
N ASP A 179 2.66 -30.70 1.77
CA ASP A 179 3.05 -29.54 0.94
C ASP A 179 4.38 -28.94 1.40
N LEU A 180 4.64 -28.90 2.71
CA LEU A 180 5.95 -28.52 3.23
C LEU A 180 7.02 -29.56 2.87
N THR A 181 6.67 -30.84 2.76
CA THR A 181 7.57 -31.90 2.25
C THR A 181 7.92 -31.66 0.79
N LYS A 182 6.96 -31.25 -0.05
CA LYS A 182 7.24 -30.87 -1.44
C LYS A 182 8.16 -29.65 -1.52
N ILE A 183 7.94 -28.65 -0.67
CA ILE A 183 8.82 -27.46 -0.61
C ILE A 183 10.23 -27.87 -0.19
N ALA A 184 10.39 -28.67 0.87
CA ALA A 184 11.70 -29.16 1.30
C ALA A 184 12.40 -29.96 0.19
N SER A 185 11.68 -30.86 -0.48
CA SER A 185 12.20 -31.63 -1.61
C SER A 185 12.56 -30.74 -2.80
N ALA A 186 11.75 -29.74 -3.13
CA ALA A 186 12.05 -28.79 -4.20
C ALA A 186 13.32 -27.99 -3.90
N ILE A 187 13.50 -27.59 -2.63
CA ILE A 187 14.72 -26.91 -2.19
C ILE A 187 15.94 -27.82 -2.30
N GLU A 188 15.83 -29.09 -1.89
CA GLU A 188 16.91 -30.09 -2.07
C GLU A 188 17.27 -30.30 -3.55
N ASN A 189 16.29 -30.17 -4.45
CA ASN A 189 16.49 -30.15 -5.90
C ASN A 189 16.98 -28.79 -6.45
N GLY A 190 17.40 -27.88 -5.58
CA GLY A 190 18.06 -26.63 -5.92
C GLY A 190 17.13 -25.44 -6.09
N MET A 191 15.84 -25.54 -5.74
CA MET A 191 14.93 -24.39 -5.70
C MET A 191 15.41 -23.39 -4.64
N LYS A 192 15.60 -22.14 -5.05
CA LYS A 192 16.04 -21.08 -4.14
C LYS A 192 14.91 -20.15 -3.69
N HIS A 193 13.70 -20.36 -4.19
CA HIS A 193 12.61 -19.41 -4.03
C HIS A 193 11.30 -20.15 -3.77
N PHE A 194 10.62 -19.84 -2.68
CA PHE A 194 9.32 -20.44 -2.33
C PHE A 194 8.48 -19.50 -1.49
N ASN A 195 7.19 -19.81 -1.38
CA ASN A 195 6.28 -19.06 -0.52
C ASN A 195 5.67 -19.95 0.54
N LEU A 196 5.43 -19.36 1.71
CA LEU A 196 4.67 -19.98 2.78
C LEU A 196 3.50 -19.06 3.14
N LYS A 197 2.26 -19.52 3.01
CA LYS A 197 1.03 -18.75 3.30
C LYS A 197 0.32 -19.36 4.50
N PHE A 198 0.19 -18.62 5.59
CA PHE A 198 -0.41 -19.10 6.83
C PHE A 198 -1.66 -18.31 7.17
N TYR A 199 -2.57 -18.95 7.89
CA TYR A 199 -3.74 -18.31 8.47
C TYR A 199 -3.48 -17.93 9.90
N PHE A 200 -4.27 -16.98 10.41
CA PHE A 200 -3.90 -16.22 11.59
C PHE A 200 -3.83 -17.01 12.92
N GLN A 201 -4.12 -18.31 12.91
CA GLN A 201 -4.19 -19.16 14.11
C GLN A 201 -3.33 -20.42 14.02
N ASP A 202 -2.59 -20.59 12.93
CA ASP A 202 -1.88 -21.84 12.68
C ASP A 202 -0.42 -21.75 13.11
N ASP A 203 -0.08 -22.49 14.16
CA ASP A 203 1.31 -22.76 14.53
C ASP A 203 1.88 -23.79 13.56
N ILE A 204 3.08 -23.53 13.07
CA ILE A 204 3.82 -24.50 12.28
C ILE A 204 5.08 -24.85 13.00
N ASN A 205 5.27 -26.15 13.20
CA ASN A 205 6.53 -26.73 13.60
C ASN A 205 6.74 -27.96 12.72
N PHE A 206 7.42 -27.75 11.60
CA PHE A 206 7.63 -28.77 10.58
C PHE A 206 9.10 -29.07 10.42
N GLU A 207 9.44 -30.36 10.42
CA GLU A 207 10.79 -30.86 10.21
C GLU A 207 10.79 -31.87 9.06
N CYS A 208 11.66 -31.67 8.08
CA CYS A 208 11.83 -32.57 6.94
C CYS A 208 13.28 -32.57 6.47
N GLY A 209 13.93 -33.73 6.61
CA GLY A 209 15.35 -33.88 6.28
C GLY A 209 16.20 -32.90 7.11
N ASN A 210 16.91 -32.03 6.41
CA ASN A 210 17.76 -31.00 7.03
C ASN A 210 17.00 -29.72 7.37
N TRP A 211 15.73 -29.61 7.03
CA TRP A 211 14.95 -28.39 7.14
C TRP A 211 14.00 -28.40 8.34
N THR A 212 13.96 -27.28 9.06
CA THR A 212 12.96 -26.99 10.08
C THR A 212 12.30 -25.65 9.75
N PHE A 213 10.97 -25.65 9.65
CA PHE A 213 10.16 -24.46 9.45
C PHE A 213 9.31 -24.25 10.69
N LYS A 214 9.48 -23.09 11.32
CA LYS A 214 8.71 -22.70 12.50
C LYS A 214 8.08 -21.36 12.29
N SER A 215 6.76 -21.30 12.42
CA SER A 215 6.03 -20.05 12.53
C SER A 215 5.30 -20.15 13.85
N PRO A 216 5.75 -19.49 14.93
CA PRO A 216 4.96 -19.48 16.14
C PRO A 216 3.61 -18.81 15.83
N GLY A 217 2.57 -19.26 16.51
CA GLY A 217 1.33 -18.50 16.60
C GLY A 217 1.64 -17.09 17.03
N SER A 218 0.80 -16.17 16.56
CA SER A 218 0.91 -14.75 16.86
C SER A 218 1.13 -14.54 18.37
N GLN A 219 2.18 -13.78 18.72
CA GLN A 219 2.45 -13.46 20.11
C GLN A 219 1.41 -12.45 20.58
N LEU A 220 0.70 -12.82 21.65
CA LEU A 220 -0.16 -11.90 22.39
C LEU A 220 0.75 -11.02 23.26
N ASP A 221 0.71 -9.72 23.02
CA ASP A 221 1.18 -8.70 23.97
C ASP A 221 -0.08 -8.00 24.47
N ASP A 222 -0.36 -8.06 25.77
CA ASP A 222 -1.60 -7.53 26.37
C ASP A 222 -2.91 -8.00 25.67
N ASP A 223 -3.00 -9.29 25.34
CA ASP A 223 -4.14 -9.90 24.61
C ASP A 223 -4.36 -9.39 23.16
N GLU A 224 -3.41 -8.63 22.60
CA GLU A 224 -3.41 -8.19 21.21
C GLU A 224 -2.28 -8.82 20.39
N TYR A 225 -2.60 -9.23 19.16
CA TYR A 225 -1.62 -9.77 18.24
C TYR A 225 -0.79 -8.64 17.62
N THR A 226 0.52 -8.63 17.89
CA THR A 226 1.40 -7.54 17.45
C THR A 226 2.24 -7.89 16.21
N SER A 227 2.58 -9.16 16.01
CA SER A 227 3.45 -9.57 14.91
C SER A 227 3.35 -11.05 14.48
N TRP A 228 3.82 -11.29 13.26
CA TRP A 228 4.10 -12.60 12.67
C TRP A 228 5.57 -12.91 12.76
N LYS A 229 5.93 -14.15 13.11
CA LYS A 229 7.31 -14.62 13.12
C LYS A 229 7.48 -15.84 12.23
N LEU A 230 8.60 -15.94 11.54
CA LEU A 230 9.00 -17.12 10.77
C LEU A 230 10.46 -17.44 11.06
N SER A 231 10.75 -18.70 11.32
CA SER A 231 12.08 -19.27 11.47
C SER A 231 12.24 -20.40 10.47
N ILE A 232 13.34 -20.35 9.72
CA ILE A 232 13.72 -21.38 8.77
C ILE A 232 15.14 -21.80 9.11
N LYS A 233 15.30 -23.05 9.51
CA LYS A 233 16.59 -23.63 9.86
C LYS A 233 16.94 -24.72 8.86
N ASN A 234 18.20 -24.74 8.44
CA ASN A 234 18.81 -25.86 7.74
C ASN A 234 19.98 -26.39 8.56
N THR A 235 20.16 -27.71 8.69
CA THR A 235 21.34 -28.31 9.35
C THR A 235 22.61 -28.19 8.50
N ASP A 236 22.49 -28.08 7.18
CA ASP A 236 23.54 -27.72 6.21
C ASP A 236 23.89 -26.23 6.33
N ARG A 237 25.12 -25.97 6.78
CA ARG A 237 25.64 -24.66 7.20
C ARG A 237 25.94 -23.68 6.06
N ARG A 238 25.44 -23.94 4.86
CA ARG A 238 25.77 -23.16 3.66
C ARG A 238 24.65 -22.24 3.23
N LEU A 239 23.56 -22.17 3.99
CA LEU A 239 22.36 -21.47 3.55
C LEU A 239 22.00 -20.31 4.47
N ARG A 240 21.77 -19.15 3.86
CA ARG A 240 21.08 -18.02 4.47
C ARG A 240 19.80 -17.76 3.72
N TYR A 241 18.85 -17.09 4.34
CA TYR A 241 17.63 -16.71 3.67
C TYR A 241 17.29 -15.23 3.81
N ILE A 242 16.51 -14.78 2.84
CA ILE A 242 15.85 -13.49 2.84
C ILE A 242 14.35 -13.78 2.77
N ALA A 243 13.55 -13.08 3.56
CA ALA A 243 12.10 -13.22 3.58
C ALA A 243 11.41 -11.87 3.45
N ILE A 244 10.26 -11.87 2.78
CA ILE A 244 9.34 -10.73 2.69
C ILE A 244 7.97 -11.23 3.14
N GLY A 245 7.48 -10.71 4.26
CA GLY A 245 6.15 -11.03 4.80
C GLY A 245 5.09 -10.07 4.27
N GLU A 246 3.97 -10.61 3.80
CA GLU A 246 2.84 -9.87 3.23
C GLU A 246 1.55 -10.22 3.96
N ASN A 247 0.92 -9.21 4.57
CA ASN A 247 -0.42 -9.34 5.13
C ASN A 247 -1.44 -9.29 3.99
N ILE A 248 -2.26 -10.31 3.90
CA ILE A 248 -3.21 -10.52 2.80
C ILE A 248 -4.63 -10.46 3.35
N ASP A 249 -5.47 -9.67 2.67
CA ASP A 249 -6.91 -9.64 2.91
C ASP A 249 -7.52 -11.02 2.62
N PRO A 250 -8.21 -11.65 3.57
CA PRO A 250 -8.76 -12.99 3.36
C PRO A 250 -9.95 -13.01 2.38
N THR A 251 -10.58 -11.86 2.16
CA THR A 251 -11.76 -11.69 1.29
C THR A 251 -11.33 -11.31 -0.13
N THR A 252 -10.43 -10.34 -0.25
CA THR A 252 -10.02 -9.78 -1.54
C THR A 252 -8.69 -10.31 -2.04
N GLY A 253 -7.92 -11.03 -1.23
CA GLY A 253 -6.62 -11.54 -1.62
C GLY A 253 -5.54 -10.48 -1.82
N GLU A 254 -5.86 -9.21 -1.62
CA GLU A 254 -4.95 -8.10 -1.83
C GLU A 254 -3.92 -8.03 -0.71
N VAL A 255 -2.71 -7.61 -1.07
CA VAL A 255 -1.65 -7.35 -0.09
C VAL A 255 -1.95 -6.03 0.60
N ILE A 256 -2.46 -6.10 1.84
CA ILE A 256 -2.78 -4.94 2.68
C ILE A 256 -1.50 -4.26 3.16
N ALA A 257 -0.47 -5.06 3.45
CA ALA A 257 0.82 -4.54 3.89
C ALA A 257 1.96 -5.49 3.58
N ARG A 258 3.14 -4.93 3.32
CA ARG A 258 4.37 -5.68 3.03
C ARG A 258 5.48 -5.23 3.98
N SER A 259 6.15 -6.19 4.61
CA SER A 259 7.37 -5.91 5.37
C SER A 259 8.54 -5.58 4.44
N GLY A 260 9.54 -4.90 4.99
CA GLY A 260 10.82 -4.75 4.30
C GLY A 260 11.50 -6.09 4.02
N ILE A 261 12.65 -6.05 3.35
CA ILE A 261 13.49 -7.21 3.12
C ILE A 261 14.12 -7.64 4.45
N ILE A 262 13.72 -8.80 4.98
CA ILE A 262 14.27 -9.35 6.23
C ILE A 262 15.30 -10.43 5.89
N LYS A 263 16.48 -10.37 6.50
CA LYS A 263 17.57 -11.33 6.23
C LYS A 263 17.88 -12.11 7.50
N SER A 264 18.18 -13.40 7.36
CA SER A 264 18.78 -14.17 8.45
C SER A 264 20.19 -13.65 8.75
N ARG A 265 20.49 -13.41 10.02
CA ARG A 265 21.76 -12.90 10.55
C ARG A 265 22.76 -14.02 10.79
N THR A 266 22.32 -15.18 11.27
CA THR A 266 23.20 -16.31 11.60
C THR A 266 22.83 -17.58 10.84
N VAL A 267 23.76 -18.55 10.83
CA VAL A 267 23.59 -19.87 10.22
C VAL A 267 23.41 -20.87 11.36
N ASN A 268 22.42 -21.77 11.25
CA ASN A 268 22.09 -22.85 12.21
C ASN A 268 21.50 -22.45 13.58
N GLU A 269 21.29 -21.17 13.88
CA GLU A 269 20.52 -20.74 15.04
C GLU A 269 19.04 -20.58 14.67
N GLU A 270 18.15 -20.81 15.65
CA GLU A 270 16.73 -20.55 15.48
C GLU A 270 16.51 -19.04 15.52
N GLU A 271 16.58 -18.40 14.36
CA GLU A 271 16.33 -16.97 14.20
C GLU A 271 14.94 -16.74 13.62
N TYR A 272 14.21 -15.80 14.23
CA TYR A 272 12.90 -15.40 13.73
C TYR A 272 13.03 -14.11 12.93
N VAL A 273 12.46 -14.11 11.73
CA VAL A 273 12.12 -12.90 11.01
C VAL A 273 10.72 -12.47 11.40
N GLU A 274 10.53 -11.19 11.70
CA GLU A 274 9.29 -10.66 12.25
C GLU A 274 8.69 -9.58 11.35
N THR A 275 7.37 -9.60 11.18
CA THR A 275 6.62 -8.54 10.50
C THR A 275 5.41 -8.14 11.33
N THR A 276 5.10 -6.84 11.35
CA THR A 276 3.94 -6.31 12.08
C THR A 276 2.64 -6.88 11.54
N PHE A 277 1.75 -7.25 12.47
CA PHE A 277 0.39 -7.67 12.17
C PHE A 277 -0.49 -6.46 11.86
N ILE A 278 -1.23 -6.50 10.76
CA ILE A 278 -2.06 -5.36 10.34
C ILE A 278 -3.49 -5.87 10.05
N GLY A 279 -4.36 -5.76 11.06
CA GLY A 279 -5.81 -5.99 10.95
C GLY A 279 -6.29 -7.28 11.64
N PRO A 280 -7.55 -7.35 12.11
CA PRO A 280 -8.04 -8.40 13.01
C PRO A 280 -8.16 -9.81 12.39
N THR A 281 -8.07 -9.93 11.06
CA THR A 281 -8.21 -11.17 10.31
C THR A 281 -7.33 -11.10 9.07
N GLY A 282 -6.48 -12.11 8.82
CA GLY A 282 -5.64 -12.08 7.63
C GLY A 282 -4.84 -13.35 7.41
N TYR A 283 -4.31 -13.49 6.20
CA TYR A 283 -3.23 -14.44 5.92
C TYR A 283 -1.89 -13.70 5.97
N ILE A 284 -0.85 -14.40 6.39
CA ILE A 284 0.53 -13.95 6.14
C ILE A 284 1.13 -14.81 5.03
N ARG A 285 1.71 -14.17 4.01
CA ARG A 285 2.55 -14.85 3.01
C ARG A 285 4.00 -14.44 3.21
N TRP A 286 4.85 -15.42 3.43
CA TRP A 286 6.28 -15.29 3.47
C TRP A 286 6.87 -15.69 2.13
N ASN A 287 7.43 -14.73 1.41
CA ASN A 287 8.18 -14.98 0.20
C ASN A 287 9.65 -15.17 0.58
N VAL A 288 10.17 -16.39 0.43
CA VAL A 288 11.49 -16.80 0.94
C VAL A 288 12.47 -17.03 -0.20
N PHE A 289 13.68 -16.55 0.01
CA PHE A 289 14.83 -16.63 -0.88
C PHE A 289 15.97 -17.30 -0.16
N LEU A 290 16.54 -18.34 -0.74
CA LEU A 290 17.72 -19.02 -0.26
C LEU A 290 18.95 -18.53 -0.99
N THR A 291 19.98 -18.21 -0.21
CA THR A 291 21.30 -17.80 -0.67
C THR A 291 22.31 -18.80 -0.16
N PHE A 292 23.09 -19.35 -1.08
CA PHE A 292 24.20 -20.22 -0.75
C PHE A 292 25.42 -19.34 -0.43
N LEU A 293 26.08 -19.64 0.69
CA LEU A 293 27.36 -19.07 1.11
C LEU A 293 28.53 -19.74 0.39
#